data_AF-A0A6P3HAR2-F1
#
_entry.id   AF-A0A6P3HAR2-F1
#
_cell.length_a   1.000
_cell.length_b   1.000
_cell.length_c   1.000
_cell.angle_alpha   90.00
_cell.angle_beta   90.00
_cell.angle_gamma   90.00
#
_symmetry.space_group_name_H-M   'P 1'
#
loop_
_entity.id
_entity.type
_entity.pdbx_description
1 polymer ?
#
loop_
_entity_poly.entity_id
_entity_poly.type
_entity_poly.pdbx_seq_one_letter_code
_entity_poly.pdbx_strand_id
1 'polypeptide(L)'
;MGPQLTATTPQYDQWAISRACGKDVPMRLANSRCTMEVAREKLRKYVFDRVNVHNVLIHLVRRRGRKLESMQLELAGLKSQPEATKEELRLQQVIRQLENNIEKTTIKITTSQNIHFLYMDLLDHLKKVSPLTPHPNTCRRILGRRDLDFPSNLMGPETLKVRKREASKADVEYQTNVTALVEKVKTAVQCSHLWDIAGRFLAQKGTEEDLELQMEDCEERRGRLEAWMKKLEIEEATLKFRQTPSSVSFKSVEKKMNDMLKEEEERLQLAHSKMTKSQKLLLTIQTGIDNLYIRLIGIPLPTGQKEAVPSTTLDMYSKLAYCEGRLLYLADRVQTLAETEEVSTKVRDVLESSTLREKQNTRISFEETEEDVIETFQFADVDHSYVPSRAEIKRQGQRLMEEKLKVAKKKKK
;
A
#
# COMPACT_ATOMS: atom_id res chain seq x y z
N MET A 1 73.05 29.21 31.31
CA MET A 1 71.68 29.78 31.25
C MET A 1 71.13 29.49 29.86
N GLY A 2 70.37 28.39 29.71
CA GLY A 2 69.70 28.03 28.46
C GLY A 2 68.31 27.51 28.83
N PRO A 3 67.20 28.08 28.33
CA PRO A 3 65.87 27.77 28.85
C PRO A 3 65.40 26.38 28.39
N GLN A 4 64.95 25.58 29.34
CA GLN A 4 64.20 24.35 29.10
C GLN A 4 62.85 24.71 28.46
N LEU A 5 62.66 24.36 27.19
CA LEU A 5 61.42 24.55 26.42
C LEU A 5 61.03 23.22 25.75
N THR A 6 60.57 22.23 26.51
CA THR A 6 60.00 21.00 25.93
C THR A 6 58.74 20.50 26.63
N ALA A 7 58.13 21.26 27.55
CA ALA A 7 56.96 20.81 28.31
C ALA A 7 55.60 21.40 27.87
N THR A 8 55.55 22.37 26.96
CA THR A 8 54.33 23.15 26.65
C THR A 8 53.50 22.63 25.46
N THR A 9 54.09 21.89 24.52
CA THR A 9 53.39 21.37 23.33
C THR A 9 52.28 20.35 23.62
N PRO A 10 52.43 19.37 24.55
CA PRO A 10 51.39 18.37 24.80
C PRO A 10 50.14 18.96 25.43
N GLN A 11 50.30 19.97 26.30
CA GLN A 11 49.20 20.63 27.00
C GLN A 11 48.38 21.51 26.05
N TYR A 12 49.04 22.17 25.10
CA TYR A 12 48.40 22.94 24.05
C TYR A 12 47.58 22.06 23.09
N ASP A 13 48.14 20.94 22.65
CA ASP A 13 47.44 19.96 21.79
C ASP A 13 46.20 19.40 22.49
N GLN A 14 46.31 19.07 23.78
CA GLN A 14 45.21 18.52 24.56
C GLN A 14 44.07 19.53 24.77
N TRP A 15 44.39 20.81 24.98
CA TRP A 15 43.42 21.89 25.05
C TRP A 15 42.75 22.15 23.70
N ALA A 16 43.53 22.19 22.60
CA ALA A 16 43.02 22.41 21.25
C ALA A 16 42.06 21.29 20.81
N ILE A 17 42.41 20.03 21.06
CA ILE A 17 41.55 18.86 20.78
C ILE A 17 40.27 18.92 21.63
N SER A 18 40.37 19.30 22.91
CA SER A 18 39.21 19.42 23.81
C SER A 18 38.25 20.52 23.37
N ARG A 19 38.78 21.64 22.88
CA ARG A 19 37.99 22.75 22.33
C ARG A 19 37.32 22.35 21.00
N ALA A 20 38.02 21.61 20.15
CA ALA A 20 37.50 21.15 18.85
C ALA A 20 36.40 20.09 18.97
N CYS A 21 36.48 19.18 19.95
CA CYS A 21 35.46 18.14 20.15
C CYS A 21 34.16 18.67 20.78
N GLY A 22 34.14 19.91 21.30
CA GLY A 22 32.95 20.54 21.85
C GLY A 22 32.25 19.69 22.93
N LYS A 23 30.98 19.31 22.67
CA LYS A 23 30.15 18.50 23.57
C LYS A 23 30.24 16.99 23.31
N ASP A 24 30.98 16.55 22.29
CA ASP A 24 31.11 15.13 21.94
C ASP A 24 32.13 14.45 22.88
N VAL A 25 31.65 14.10 24.07
CA VAL A 25 32.42 13.52 25.17
C VAL A 25 33.16 12.23 24.74
N PRO A 26 32.53 11.28 24.02
CA PRO A 26 33.21 10.09 23.49
C PRO A 26 34.38 10.43 22.56
N MET A 27 34.18 11.37 21.64
CA MET A 27 35.20 11.75 20.65
C MET A 27 36.37 12.48 21.31
N ARG A 28 36.09 13.27 22.36
CA ARG A 28 37.09 13.95 23.16
C ARG A 28 37.94 12.96 23.98
N LEU A 29 37.32 11.97 24.61
CA LEU A 29 38.02 10.91 25.36
C LEU A 29 38.90 10.04 24.46
N ALA A 30 38.43 9.73 23.24
CA ALA A 30 39.19 8.93 22.28
C ALA A 30 40.47 9.62 21.76
N ASN A 31 40.50 10.95 21.79
CA ASN A 31 41.60 11.76 21.26
C ASN A 31 42.42 12.49 22.33
N SER A 32 42.07 12.37 23.62
CA SER A 32 42.67 13.17 24.72
C SER A 32 44.14 12.87 24.99
N ARG A 33 44.68 11.77 24.43
CA ARG A 33 46.09 11.36 24.57
C ARG A 33 46.85 11.36 23.24
N CYS A 34 46.26 11.94 22.19
CA CYS A 34 46.86 11.98 20.86
C CYS A 34 47.44 13.36 20.58
N THR A 35 48.50 13.41 19.78
CA THR A 35 48.99 14.67 19.19
C THR A 35 47.95 15.21 18.21
N MET A 36 47.99 16.52 17.93
CA MET A 36 47.02 17.17 17.06
C MET A 36 46.92 16.50 15.67
N GLU A 37 48.04 16.08 15.10
CA GLU A 37 48.11 15.42 13.79
C GLU A 37 47.42 14.06 13.79
N VAL A 38 47.67 13.23 14.81
CA VAL A 38 47.05 11.92 14.96
C VAL A 38 45.54 12.06 15.19
N ALA A 39 45.12 13.06 15.96
CA ALA A 39 43.70 13.35 16.17
C ALA A 39 43.01 13.81 14.87
N ARG A 40 43.68 14.65 14.07
CA ARG A 40 43.18 15.10 12.76
C ARG A 40 43.00 13.94 11.78
N GLU A 41 43.96 13.02 11.72
CA GLU A 41 43.88 11.88 10.81
C GLU A 41 42.81 10.86 11.25
N LYS A 42 42.71 10.59 12.56
CA LYS A 42 41.61 9.78 13.11
C LYS A 42 40.23 10.37 12.80
N LEU A 43 40.10 11.70 12.90
CA LEU A 43 38.84 12.38 12.60
C LEU A 43 38.52 12.33 11.10
N ARG A 44 39.52 12.53 10.22
CA ARG A 44 39.37 12.36 8.77
C ARG A 44 38.89 10.96 8.41
N LYS A 45 39.54 9.94 8.96
CA LYS A 45 39.13 8.54 8.77
C LYS A 45 37.72 8.29 9.27
N TYR A 46 37.37 8.76 10.47
CA TYR A 46 36.02 8.63 11.02
C TYR A 46 34.94 9.27 10.14
N VAL A 47 35.20 10.49 9.63
CA VAL A 47 34.29 11.19 8.72
C VAL A 47 34.17 10.42 7.42
N PHE A 48 35.28 9.94 6.85
CA PHE A 48 35.29 9.14 5.63
C PHE A 48 34.49 7.84 5.79
N ASP A 49 34.72 7.09 6.87
CA ASP A 49 34.00 5.85 7.17
C ASP A 49 32.49 6.12 7.31
N ARG A 50 32.11 7.21 7.99
CA ARG A 50 30.70 7.62 8.10
C ARG A 50 30.07 8.02 6.77
N VAL A 51 30.80 8.76 5.93
CA VAL A 51 30.33 9.13 4.59
C VAL A 51 30.18 7.88 3.73
N ASN A 52 31.10 6.92 3.81
CA ASN A 52 30.98 5.64 3.11
C ASN A 52 29.74 4.86 3.57
N VAL A 53 29.50 4.74 4.88
CA VAL A 53 28.28 4.12 5.40
C VAL A 53 27.04 4.84 4.89
N HIS A 54 27.03 6.18 4.92
CA HIS A 54 25.92 6.98 4.40
C HIS A 54 25.68 6.73 2.90
N ASN A 55 26.75 6.67 2.08
CA ASN A 55 26.66 6.37 0.66
C ASN A 55 26.06 4.99 0.41
N VAL A 56 26.50 3.97 1.15
CA VAL A 56 25.94 2.61 1.07
C VAL A 56 24.45 2.62 1.43
N LEU A 57 24.07 3.34 2.49
CA LEU A 57 22.66 3.48 2.88
C LEU A 57 21.82 4.19 1.81
N ILE A 58 22.32 5.27 1.21
CA ILE A 58 21.67 5.96 0.08
C ILE A 58 21.44 4.98 -1.08
N HIS A 59 22.46 4.20 -1.45
CA HIS A 59 22.32 3.21 -2.52
C HIS A 59 21.25 2.16 -2.18
N LEU A 60 21.21 1.68 -0.93
CA LEU A 60 20.22 0.70 -0.48
C LEU A 60 18.81 1.27 -0.52
N VAL A 61 18.61 2.50 -0.02
CA VAL A 61 17.31 3.20 -0.06
C VAL A 61 16.84 3.39 -1.49
N ARG A 62 17.71 3.86 -2.39
CA ARG A 62 17.38 4.01 -3.82
C ARG A 62 17.00 2.68 -4.47
N ARG A 63 17.72 1.59 -4.14
CA ARG A 63 17.41 0.24 -4.66
C ARG A 63 16.05 -0.26 -4.16
N ARG A 64 15.73 -0.06 -2.88
CA ARG A 64 14.44 -0.42 -2.29
C ARG A 64 13.31 0.43 -2.87
N GLY A 65 13.52 1.73 -3.06
CA GLY A 65 12.57 2.64 -3.70
C GLY A 65 12.17 2.16 -5.10
N ARG A 66 13.15 1.85 -5.96
CA ARG A 66 12.87 1.27 -7.29
C ARG A 66 12.06 -0.02 -7.25
N LYS A 67 12.35 -0.91 -6.28
CA LYS A 67 11.60 -2.16 -6.15
C LYS A 67 10.16 -1.91 -5.69
N LEU A 68 9.96 -0.94 -4.80
CA LEU A 68 8.63 -0.51 -4.36
C LEU A 68 7.83 0.05 -5.53
N GLU A 69 8.41 0.97 -6.32
CA GLU A 69 7.79 1.54 -7.52
C GLU A 69 7.40 0.46 -8.52
N SER A 70 8.28 -0.52 -8.77
CA SER A 70 7.99 -1.67 -9.63
C SER A 70 6.81 -2.50 -9.12
N MET A 71 6.76 -2.81 -7.82
CA MET A 71 5.63 -3.55 -7.24
C MET A 71 4.33 -2.74 -7.26
N GLN A 72 4.40 -1.43 -7.04
CA GLN A 72 3.24 -0.54 -7.15
C GLN A 72 2.69 -0.49 -8.57
N LEU A 73 3.56 -0.46 -9.58
CA LEU A 73 3.17 -0.50 -10.99
C LEU A 73 2.49 -1.83 -11.35
N GLU A 74 3.04 -2.96 -10.90
CA GLU A 74 2.42 -4.29 -11.10
C GLU A 74 1.04 -4.37 -10.43
N LEU A 75 0.91 -3.89 -9.19
CA LEU A 75 -0.37 -3.84 -8.49
C LEU A 75 -1.37 -2.93 -9.19
N ALA A 76 -0.95 -1.78 -9.70
CA ALA A 76 -1.80 -0.89 -10.47
C ALA A 76 -2.26 -1.56 -11.77
N GLY A 77 -1.37 -2.29 -12.46
CA GLY A 77 -1.70 -3.08 -13.64
C GLY A 77 -2.76 -4.14 -13.35
N LEU A 78 -2.58 -4.91 -12.27
CA LEU A 78 -3.55 -5.92 -11.84
C LEU A 78 -4.89 -5.31 -11.45
N LYS A 79 -4.91 -4.17 -10.75
CA LYS A 79 -6.15 -3.47 -10.40
C LYS A 79 -6.85 -2.82 -11.59
N SER A 80 -6.09 -2.42 -12.61
CA SER A 80 -6.63 -1.84 -13.84
C SER A 80 -7.14 -2.89 -14.82
N GLN A 81 -6.97 -4.19 -14.52
CA GLN A 81 -7.62 -5.23 -15.31
C GLN A 81 -9.14 -5.05 -15.19
N PRO A 82 -9.86 -5.03 -16.32
CA PRO A 82 -11.30 -4.86 -16.30
C PRO A 82 -11.94 -6.00 -15.49
N GLU A 83 -12.85 -5.62 -14.58
CA GLU A 83 -13.73 -6.57 -13.89
C GLU A 83 -14.50 -7.37 -14.94
N ALA A 84 -14.29 -8.69 -14.92
CA ALA A 84 -14.83 -9.69 -15.83
C ALA A 84 -14.50 -9.46 -17.32
N THR A 85 -13.48 -10.17 -17.80
CA THR A 85 -13.24 -10.35 -19.23
C THR A 85 -14.49 -10.96 -19.90
N LYS A 86 -14.71 -10.67 -21.20
CA LYS A 86 -15.83 -11.25 -21.96
C LYS A 86 -15.88 -12.79 -21.87
N GLU A 87 -14.71 -13.42 -21.71
CA GLU A 87 -14.57 -14.86 -21.49
C GLU A 87 -15.10 -15.30 -20.12
N GLU A 88 -14.83 -14.55 -19.04
CA GLU A 88 -15.35 -14.86 -17.70
C GLU A 88 -16.88 -14.73 -17.62
N LEU A 89 -17.47 -13.74 -18.29
CA LEU A 89 -18.93 -13.62 -18.40
C LEU A 89 -19.54 -14.79 -19.17
N ARG A 90 -18.89 -15.26 -20.23
CA ARG A 90 -19.30 -16.47 -20.97
C ARG A 90 -19.21 -17.71 -20.08
N LEU A 91 -18.13 -17.88 -19.33
CA LEU A 91 -17.96 -19.00 -18.42
C LEU A 91 -19.02 -18.98 -17.31
N GLN A 92 -19.33 -17.82 -16.73
CA GLN A 92 -20.40 -17.68 -15.74
C GLN A 92 -21.78 -18.06 -16.30
N GLN A 93 -22.08 -17.69 -17.56
CA GLN A 93 -23.31 -18.11 -18.22
C GLN A 93 -23.37 -19.63 -18.42
N VAL A 94 -22.25 -20.25 -18.83
CA VAL A 94 -22.15 -21.71 -18.98
C VAL A 94 -22.36 -22.43 -17.65
N ILE A 95 -21.74 -21.94 -16.56
CA ILE A 95 -21.93 -22.50 -15.22
C ILE A 95 -23.41 -22.47 -14.82
N ARG A 96 -24.07 -21.33 -15.02
CA ARG A 96 -25.51 -21.17 -14.73
C ARG A 96 -26.37 -22.15 -15.52
N GLN A 97 -26.02 -22.40 -16.79
CA GLN A 97 -26.72 -23.35 -17.65
C GLN A 97 -26.57 -24.79 -17.13
N LEU A 98 -25.36 -25.15 -16.72
CA LEU A 98 -25.07 -26.48 -16.16
C LEU A 98 -25.79 -26.70 -14.84
N GLU A 99 -25.82 -25.71 -13.95
CA GLU A 99 -26.58 -25.77 -12.69
C GLU A 99 -28.07 -26.05 -12.93
N ASN A 100 -28.69 -25.31 -13.86
CA ASN A 100 -30.09 -25.55 -14.23
C ASN A 100 -30.33 -26.95 -14.82
N ASN A 101 -29.38 -27.48 -15.59
CA ASN A 101 -29.49 -28.82 -16.18
C ASN A 101 -29.34 -29.92 -15.11
N ILE A 102 -28.45 -29.72 -14.14
CA ILE A 102 -28.30 -30.61 -12.99
C ILE A 102 -29.59 -30.62 -12.17
N GLU A 103 -30.15 -29.47 -11.85
CA GLU A 103 -31.40 -29.37 -11.09
C GLU A 103 -32.56 -30.10 -11.77
N LYS A 104 -32.71 -29.92 -13.09
CA LYS A 104 -33.71 -30.66 -13.89
C LYS A 104 -33.50 -32.17 -13.84
N THR A 105 -32.25 -32.62 -13.93
CA THR A 105 -31.91 -34.04 -13.89
C THR A 105 -32.21 -34.64 -12.52
N THR A 106 -31.88 -33.91 -11.44
CA THR A 106 -32.21 -34.32 -10.07
C THR A 106 -33.70 -34.50 -9.88
N ILE A 107 -34.53 -33.56 -10.34
CA ILE A 107 -35.99 -33.69 -10.28
C ILE A 107 -36.45 -34.95 -11.04
N LYS A 108 -35.93 -35.19 -12.25
CA LYS A 108 -36.27 -36.40 -13.02
C LYS A 108 -35.90 -37.69 -12.29
N ILE A 109 -34.71 -37.74 -11.68
CA ILE A 109 -34.27 -38.89 -10.87
C ILE A 109 -35.23 -39.13 -9.72
N THR A 110 -35.58 -38.09 -8.95
CA THR A 110 -36.54 -38.23 -7.83
C THR A 110 -37.91 -38.73 -8.32
N THR A 111 -38.41 -38.21 -9.46
CA THR A 111 -39.68 -38.72 -10.02
C THR A 111 -39.59 -40.17 -10.47
N SER A 112 -38.48 -40.59 -11.09
CA SER A 112 -38.24 -41.97 -11.51
C SER A 112 -38.15 -42.91 -10.31
N GLN A 113 -37.46 -42.50 -9.25
CA GLN A 113 -37.38 -43.24 -8.00
C GLN A 113 -38.77 -43.43 -7.37
N ASN A 114 -39.60 -42.39 -7.33
CA ASN A 114 -40.98 -42.50 -6.84
C ASN A 114 -41.80 -43.51 -7.67
N ILE A 115 -41.67 -43.49 -9.00
CA ILE A 115 -42.33 -44.48 -9.87
C ILE A 115 -41.82 -45.90 -9.60
N HIS A 116 -40.51 -46.07 -9.39
CA HIS A 116 -39.92 -47.36 -9.09
C HIS A 116 -40.45 -47.94 -7.77
N PHE A 117 -40.55 -47.12 -6.71
CA PHE A 117 -41.14 -47.55 -5.44
C PHE A 117 -42.58 -48.03 -5.61
N LEU A 118 -43.41 -47.28 -6.35
CA LEU A 118 -44.79 -47.69 -6.64
C LEU A 118 -44.86 -49.02 -7.42
N TYR A 119 -43.94 -49.25 -8.34
CA TYR A 119 -43.87 -50.51 -9.08
C TYR A 119 -43.45 -51.69 -8.20
N MET A 120 -42.48 -51.48 -7.28
CA MET A 120 -42.07 -52.48 -6.30
C MET A 120 -43.21 -52.83 -5.34
N ASP A 121 -43.96 -51.84 -4.85
CA ASP A 121 -45.13 -52.06 -4.00
C ASP A 121 -46.20 -52.89 -4.71
N LEU A 122 -46.48 -52.60 -5.99
CA LEU A 122 -47.42 -53.39 -6.80
C LEU A 122 -46.94 -54.83 -6.98
N LEU A 123 -45.65 -55.03 -7.25
CA LEU A 123 -45.06 -56.36 -7.42
C LEU A 123 -45.15 -57.19 -6.14
N ASP A 124 -44.96 -56.56 -4.96
CA ASP A 124 -45.14 -57.21 -3.67
C ASP A 124 -46.60 -57.62 -3.43
N HIS A 125 -47.55 -56.75 -3.75
CA HIS A 125 -48.98 -57.08 -3.71
C HIS A 125 -49.33 -58.26 -4.62
N LEU A 126 -48.82 -58.27 -5.85
CA LEU A 126 -49.05 -59.37 -6.79
C LEU A 126 -48.43 -60.69 -6.30
N LYS A 127 -47.23 -60.66 -5.70
CA LYS A 127 -46.61 -61.84 -5.09
C LYS A 127 -47.43 -62.38 -3.92
N LYS A 128 -48.01 -61.51 -3.09
CA LYS A 128 -48.93 -61.89 -1.99
C LYS A 128 -50.23 -62.53 -2.50
N VAL A 129 -50.69 -62.16 -3.70
CA VAL A 129 -51.88 -62.75 -4.35
C VAL A 129 -51.55 -64.05 -5.12
N SER A 130 -50.28 -64.25 -5.50
CA SER A 130 -49.78 -65.41 -6.26
C SER A 130 -49.63 -66.77 -5.54
N PRO A 131 -49.88 -66.99 -4.23
CA PRO A 131 -49.88 -68.35 -3.65
C PRO A 131 -50.98 -69.29 -4.19
N LEU A 132 -51.86 -68.82 -5.06
CA LEU A 132 -53.07 -69.54 -5.48
C LEU A 132 -53.04 -70.16 -6.89
N THR A 133 -51.87 -70.30 -7.56
CA THR A 133 -51.79 -70.93 -8.89
C THR A 133 -50.69 -72.02 -9.00
N PRO A 134 -50.96 -73.22 -9.57
CA PRO A 134 -50.01 -74.35 -9.56
C PRO A 134 -48.83 -74.24 -10.55
N HIS A 135 -47.77 -75.00 -10.26
CA HIS A 135 -46.40 -74.98 -10.82
C HIS A 135 -46.19 -74.99 -12.37
N PRO A 136 -45.02 -74.53 -12.88
CA PRO A 136 -44.68 -74.32 -14.31
C PRO A 136 -44.31 -75.57 -15.14
N ASN A 137 -44.49 -76.78 -14.62
CA ASN A 137 -43.83 -77.97 -15.21
C ASN A 137 -44.57 -78.58 -16.42
N THR A 138 -45.71 -78.03 -16.83
CA THR A 138 -46.49 -78.51 -17.99
C THR A 138 -46.15 -77.82 -19.31
N CYS A 139 -45.46 -76.66 -19.30
CA CYS A 139 -45.22 -75.90 -20.54
C CYS A 139 -44.04 -76.40 -21.39
N ARG A 140 -43.18 -77.29 -20.87
CA ARG A 140 -41.96 -77.71 -21.58
C ARG A 140 -42.20 -78.69 -22.74
N ARG A 141 -43.39 -79.32 -22.85
CA ARG A 141 -43.71 -80.29 -23.91
C ARG A 141 -44.32 -79.70 -25.18
N ILE A 142 -44.66 -78.41 -25.22
CA ILE A 142 -45.43 -77.83 -26.33
C ILE A 142 -44.55 -77.02 -27.31
N LEU A 143 -43.34 -76.61 -26.90
CA LEU A 143 -42.51 -75.68 -27.69
C LEU A 143 -41.37 -76.32 -28.52
N GLY A 144 -41.25 -77.66 -28.56
CA GLY A 144 -40.11 -78.35 -29.17
C GLY A 144 -40.33 -78.96 -30.56
N ARG A 145 -41.40 -78.63 -31.29
CA ARG A 145 -41.72 -79.34 -32.54
C ARG A 145 -42.37 -78.48 -33.63
N ARG A 146 -41.77 -77.34 -33.96
CA ARG A 146 -42.05 -76.64 -35.22
C ARG A 146 -40.77 -76.04 -35.78
N ASP A 147 -39.94 -76.91 -36.36
CA ASP A 147 -39.00 -76.55 -37.40
C ASP A 147 -39.18 -77.53 -38.56
N LEU A 148 -39.32 -76.94 -39.75
CA LEU A 148 -39.12 -77.51 -41.09
C LEU A 148 -39.94 -78.76 -41.45
N ASP A 149 -41.06 -78.55 -42.13
CA ASP A 149 -41.42 -79.24 -43.38
C ASP A 149 -42.75 -78.70 -43.91
N PHE A 150 -42.76 -78.24 -45.16
CA PHE A 150 -43.96 -77.98 -45.95
C PHE A 150 -44.41 -79.30 -46.60
N PRO A 151 -45.58 -79.87 -46.27
CA PRO A 151 -46.20 -80.88 -47.11
C PRO A 151 -47.11 -80.18 -48.12
N SER A 152 -46.65 -80.12 -49.37
CA SER A 152 -47.53 -79.99 -50.52
C SER A 152 -48.34 -81.29 -50.66
N ASN A 153 -49.62 -81.13 -51.00
CA ASN A 153 -50.63 -82.15 -51.33
C ASN A 153 -51.37 -82.79 -50.15
N LEU A 154 -52.64 -82.39 -49.99
CA LEU A 154 -53.79 -83.26 -50.24
C LEU A 154 -55.06 -82.41 -50.31
N MET A 155 -55.57 -82.22 -51.53
CA MET A 155 -56.97 -81.88 -51.76
C MET A 155 -57.83 -83.06 -51.27
N GLY A 156 -58.77 -82.77 -50.38
CA GLY A 156 -59.83 -83.68 -49.94
C GLY A 156 -60.82 -82.89 -49.08
N PRO A 157 -62.12 -82.82 -49.43
CA PRO A 157 -63.08 -82.03 -48.68
C PRO A 157 -63.60 -82.87 -47.52
N GLU A 158 -62.95 -82.80 -46.37
CA GLU A 158 -63.50 -83.36 -45.12
C GLU A 158 -63.73 -82.23 -44.12
N THR A 159 -65.00 -81.83 -44.04
CA THR A 159 -65.56 -80.98 -42.99
C THR A 159 -65.48 -81.70 -41.64
N LEU A 160 -64.30 -81.71 -41.02
CA LEU A 160 -64.16 -82.04 -39.61
C LEU A 160 -64.52 -80.80 -38.81
N LYS A 161 -65.77 -80.80 -38.32
CA LYS A 161 -66.29 -79.90 -37.31
C LYS A 161 -65.31 -79.89 -36.12
N VAL A 162 -64.42 -78.88 -36.08
CA VAL A 162 -63.69 -78.54 -34.87
C VAL A 162 -64.75 -78.09 -33.86
N ARG A 163 -65.10 -79.02 -32.98
CA ARG A 163 -65.90 -78.76 -31.78
C ARG A 163 -65.23 -77.61 -31.04
N LYS A 164 -65.85 -76.43 -31.10
CA LYS A 164 -65.42 -75.21 -30.41
C LYS A 164 -65.30 -75.56 -28.93
N ARG A 165 -64.07 -75.71 -28.43
CA ARG A 165 -63.81 -75.83 -27.00
C ARG A 165 -64.23 -74.48 -26.40
N GLU A 166 -65.28 -74.48 -25.59
CA GLU A 166 -65.70 -73.28 -24.88
C GLU A 166 -64.54 -72.79 -24.02
N ALA A 167 -64.06 -71.57 -24.29
CA ALA A 167 -62.99 -70.97 -23.51
C ALA A 167 -63.45 -70.90 -22.06
N SER A 168 -62.70 -71.52 -21.15
CA SER A 168 -63.03 -71.43 -19.73
C SER A 168 -62.92 -69.97 -19.28
N LYS A 169 -63.64 -69.57 -18.23
CA LYS A 169 -63.57 -68.18 -17.71
C LYS A 169 -62.14 -67.73 -17.44
N ALA A 170 -61.28 -68.64 -16.97
CA ALA A 170 -59.86 -68.40 -16.74
C ALA A 170 -59.07 -68.14 -18.04
N ASP A 171 -59.41 -68.81 -19.15
CA ASP A 171 -58.76 -68.58 -20.45
C ASP A 171 -59.11 -67.19 -21.01
N VAL A 172 -60.36 -66.76 -20.81
CA VAL A 172 -60.82 -65.43 -21.22
C VAL A 172 -60.15 -64.35 -20.37
N GLU A 173 -60.10 -64.51 -19.04
CA GLU A 173 -59.39 -63.58 -18.14
C GLU A 173 -57.89 -63.49 -18.47
N TYR A 174 -57.25 -64.63 -18.73
CA TYR A 174 -55.86 -64.68 -19.16
C TYR A 174 -55.62 -63.93 -20.47
N GLN A 175 -56.44 -64.17 -21.50
CA GLN A 175 -56.33 -63.46 -22.78
C GLN A 175 -56.56 -61.95 -22.63
N THR A 176 -57.49 -61.55 -21.76
CA THR A 176 -57.77 -60.13 -21.48
C THR A 176 -56.57 -59.45 -20.83
N ASN A 177 -55.96 -60.11 -19.83
CA ASN A 177 -54.77 -59.62 -19.14
C ASN A 177 -53.55 -59.52 -20.05
N VAL A 178 -53.31 -60.54 -20.90
CA VAL A 178 -52.21 -60.54 -21.87
C VAL A 178 -52.38 -59.41 -22.88
N THR A 179 -53.60 -59.20 -23.39
CA THR A 179 -53.89 -58.11 -24.34
C THR A 179 -53.70 -56.74 -23.69
N ALA A 180 -54.16 -56.56 -22.45
CA ALA A 180 -53.96 -55.32 -21.70
C ALA A 180 -52.47 -55.03 -21.43
N LEU A 181 -51.66 -56.07 -21.17
CA LEU A 181 -50.22 -55.92 -20.96
C LEU A 181 -49.49 -55.55 -22.26
N VAL A 182 -49.85 -56.19 -23.37
CA VAL A 182 -49.30 -55.87 -24.69
C VAL A 182 -49.60 -54.43 -25.08
N GLU A 183 -50.83 -53.95 -24.86
CA GLU A 183 -51.17 -52.54 -25.14
C GLU A 183 -50.42 -51.58 -24.22
N LYS A 184 -50.19 -51.92 -22.94
CA LYS A 184 -49.33 -51.11 -22.05
C LYS A 184 -47.90 -51.01 -22.58
N VAL A 185 -47.29 -52.13 -22.99
CA VAL A 185 -45.93 -52.13 -23.57
C VAL A 185 -45.89 -51.31 -24.85
N LYS A 186 -46.89 -51.47 -25.72
CA LYS A 186 -47.04 -50.71 -26.95
C LYS A 186 -47.14 -49.20 -26.70
N THR A 187 -47.90 -48.77 -25.69
CA THR A 187 -47.98 -47.35 -25.31
C THR A 187 -46.67 -46.82 -24.72
N ALA A 188 -45.99 -47.60 -23.87
CA ALA A 188 -44.71 -47.20 -23.26
C ALA A 188 -43.58 -47.07 -24.29
N VAL A 189 -43.52 -48.00 -25.25
CA VAL A 189 -42.55 -48.04 -26.34
C VAL A 189 -43.01 -47.15 -27.52
N GLN A 190 -44.19 -46.54 -27.43
CA GLN A 190 -44.84 -45.65 -28.40
C GLN A 190 -44.96 -46.22 -29.83
N CYS A 191 -45.18 -47.52 -29.99
CA CYS A 191 -45.30 -48.15 -31.30
C CYS A 191 -46.76 -48.41 -31.71
N SER A 192 -47.00 -48.51 -33.02
CA SER A 192 -48.35 -48.71 -33.60
C SER A 192 -48.72 -50.18 -33.76
N HIS A 193 -47.74 -51.06 -33.98
CA HIS A 193 -47.96 -52.50 -34.15
C HIS A 193 -47.11 -53.34 -33.19
N LEU A 194 -47.62 -54.50 -32.80
CA LEU A 194 -46.95 -55.46 -31.90
C LEU A 194 -45.58 -55.89 -32.46
N TRP A 195 -45.48 -56.04 -33.79
CA TRP A 195 -44.25 -56.44 -34.47
C TRP A 195 -43.13 -55.39 -34.39
N ASP A 196 -43.48 -54.11 -34.13
CA ASP A 196 -42.51 -53.01 -34.04
C ASP A 196 -41.83 -52.94 -32.65
N ILE A 197 -42.39 -53.62 -31.65
CA ILE A 197 -41.90 -53.60 -30.26
C ILE A 197 -40.45 -54.10 -30.20
N ALA A 198 -40.14 -55.20 -30.87
CA ALA A 198 -38.80 -55.79 -30.87
C ALA A 198 -37.77 -54.85 -31.51
N GLY A 199 -38.13 -54.18 -32.61
CA GLY A 199 -37.27 -53.22 -33.29
C GLY A 199 -36.97 -51.99 -32.43
N ARG A 200 -37.96 -51.48 -31.69
CA ARG A 200 -37.75 -50.35 -30.78
C ARG A 200 -36.94 -50.70 -29.54
N PHE A 201 -37.08 -51.92 -29.00
CA PHE A 201 -36.21 -52.38 -27.93
C PHE A 201 -34.76 -52.52 -28.39
N LEU A 202 -34.52 -53.03 -29.60
CA LEU A 202 -33.18 -53.09 -30.18
C LEU A 202 -32.58 -51.68 -30.35
N ALA A 203 -33.38 -50.69 -30.79
CA ALA A 203 -32.92 -49.31 -30.90
C ALA A 203 -32.68 -48.66 -29.52
N GLN A 204 -33.53 -48.92 -28.53
CA GLN A 204 -33.35 -48.45 -27.15
C GLN A 204 -32.11 -49.04 -26.50
N LYS A 205 -31.77 -50.28 -26.81
CA LYS A 205 -30.57 -50.94 -26.28
C LYS A 205 -29.28 -50.21 -26.66
N GLY A 206 -29.16 -49.74 -27.90
CA GLY A 206 -28.00 -48.92 -28.31
C GLY A 206 -27.94 -47.59 -27.56
N THR A 207 -29.08 -46.93 -27.36
CA THR A 207 -29.11 -45.69 -26.56
C THR A 207 -28.85 -45.94 -25.07
N GLU A 208 -29.21 -47.11 -24.55
CA GLU A 208 -28.91 -47.53 -23.18
C GLU A 208 -27.41 -47.75 -23.01
N GLU A 209 -26.77 -48.49 -23.90
CA GLU A 209 -25.32 -48.71 -23.93
C GLU A 209 -24.55 -47.37 -24.04
N ASP A 210 -24.99 -46.43 -24.89
CA ASP A 210 -24.41 -45.08 -24.99
C ASP A 210 -24.57 -44.25 -23.71
N LEU A 211 -25.73 -44.35 -23.04
CA LEU A 211 -25.99 -43.65 -21.79
C LEU A 211 -25.20 -44.25 -20.63
N GLU A 212 -25.02 -45.57 -20.59
CA GLU A 212 -24.16 -46.25 -19.62
C GLU A 212 -22.72 -45.76 -19.74
N LEU A 213 -22.17 -45.68 -20.96
CA LEU A 213 -20.83 -45.13 -21.21
C LEU A 213 -20.70 -43.66 -20.76
N GLN A 214 -21.71 -42.83 -21.03
CA GLN A 214 -21.74 -41.44 -20.56
C GLN A 214 -21.81 -41.34 -19.04
N MET A 215 -22.54 -42.26 -18.41
CA MET A 215 -22.65 -42.33 -16.97
C MET A 215 -21.28 -42.66 -16.37
N GLU A 216 -20.60 -43.71 -16.86
CA GLU A 216 -19.24 -44.09 -16.43
C GLU A 216 -18.24 -42.92 -16.54
N ASP A 217 -18.20 -42.22 -17.67
CA ASP A 217 -17.31 -41.07 -17.84
C ASP A 217 -17.64 -39.89 -16.88
N CYS A 218 -18.93 -39.66 -16.60
CA CYS A 218 -19.35 -38.70 -15.59
C CYS A 218 -18.92 -39.12 -14.18
N GLU A 219 -19.02 -40.40 -13.85
CA GLU A 219 -18.57 -40.95 -12.57
C GLU A 219 -17.05 -40.81 -12.39
N GLU A 220 -16.28 -41.07 -13.45
CA GLU A 220 -14.84 -40.83 -13.43
C GLU A 220 -14.50 -39.35 -13.24
N ARG A 221 -15.18 -38.45 -13.95
CA ARG A 221 -14.99 -36.99 -13.79
C ARG A 221 -15.30 -36.56 -12.37
N ARG A 222 -16.39 -37.05 -11.78
CA ARG A 222 -16.76 -36.82 -10.38
C ARG A 222 -15.66 -37.30 -9.44
N GLY A 223 -15.16 -38.54 -9.62
CA GLY A 223 -14.06 -39.08 -8.82
C GLY A 223 -12.76 -38.25 -8.93
N ARG A 224 -12.40 -37.78 -10.13
CA ARG A 224 -11.26 -36.89 -10.35
C ARG A 224 -11.42 -35.56 -9.60
N LEU A 225 -12.61 -34.97 -9.66
CA LEU A 225 -12.93 -33.72 -8.97
C LEU A 225 -12.94 -33.87 -7.44
N GLU A 226 -13.51 -34.95 -6.92
CA GLU A 226 -13.49 -35.26 -5.48
C GLU A 226 -12.05 -35.45 -4.97
N ALA A 227 -11.20 -36.14 -5.73
CA ALA A 227 -9.78 -36.29 -5.39
C ALA A 227 -9.04 -34.95 -5.39
N TRP A 228 -9.35 -34.08 -6.36
CA TRP A 228 -8.81 -32.72 -6.41
C TRP A 228 -9.28 -31.86 -5.25
N MET A 229 -10.56 -31.96 -4.89
CA MET A 229 -11.15 -31.27 -3.75
C MET A 229 -10.47 -31.69 -2.45
N LYS A 230 -10.27 -32.99 -2.21
CA LYS A 230 -9.52 -33.49 -1.05
C LYS A 230 -8.08 -32.98 -1.01
N LYS A 231 -7.39 -32.89 -2.16
CA LYS A 231 -6.05 -32.28 -2.23
C LYS A 231 -6.09 -30.80 -1.83
N LEU A 232 -7.04 -30.04 -2.36
CA LEU A 232 -7.22 -28.62 -2.04
C LEU A 232 -7.60 -28.43 -0.56
N GLU A 233 -8.43 -29.27 0.02
CA GLU A 233 -8.76 -29.24 1.45
C GLU A 233 -7.53 -29.53 2.32
N ILE A 234 -6.68 -30.49 1.92
CA ILE A 234 -5.42 -30.76 2.61
C ILE A 234 -4.48 -29.56 2.46
N GLU A 235 -4.35 -28.96 1.28
CA GLU A 235 -3.55 -27.75 1.07
C GLU A 235 -4.09 -26.58 1.90
N GLU A 236 -5.40 -26.36 1.91
CA GLU A 236 -6.04 -25.33 2.72
C GLU A 236 -5.80 -25.59 4.21
N ALA A 237 -5.94 -26.82 4.69
CA ALA A 237 -5.59 -27.20 6.05
C ALA A 237 -4.10 -26.95 6.31
N THR A 238 -3.21 -27.29 5.38
CA THR A 238 -1.77 -26.97 5.54
C THR A 238 -1.52 -25.48 5.55
N LEU A 239 -2.29 -24.65 4.86
CA LEU A 239 -2.17 -23.18 4.88
C LEU A 239 -2.77 -22.59 6.16
N LYS A 240 -3.90 -23.11 6.64
CA LYS A 240 -4.56 -22.73 7.90
C LYS A 240 -3.73 -23.13 9.12
N PHE A 241 -3.08 -24.30 9.07
CA PHE A 241 -2.35 -24.89 10.18
C PHE A 241 -0.83 -24.88 10.02
N ARG A 242 -0.29 -24.35 8.91
CA ARG A 242 1.09 -23.82 8.89
C ARG A 242 1.13 -22.69 9.89
N GLN A 243 1.46 -23.03 11.13
CA GLN A 243 2.18 -22.15 12.03
C GLN A 243 3.56 -21.88 11.41
N THR A 244 3.63 -21.08 10.35
CA THR A 244 4.73 -20.12 10.30
C THR A 244 4.64 -19.32 11.59
N PRO A 245 5.74 -19.07 12.31
CA PRO A 245 5.70 -18.27 13.53
C PRO A 245 5.39 -16.80 13.17
N SER A 246 4.14 -16.47 12.77
CA SER A 246 3.90 -15.18 12.12
C SER A 246 2.49 -14.59 12.07
N SER A 247 1.55 -14.97 12.93
CA SER A 247 0.38 -14.09 13.16
C SER A 247 0.63 -13.09 14.28
N VAL A 248 1.27 -13.52 15.38
CA VAL A 248 1.69 -12.63 16.48
C VAL A 248 3.00 -11.90 16.16
N SER A 249 3.93 -12.53 15.43
CA SER A 249 5.19 -11.87 15.05
C SER A 249 4.98 -10.79 13.98
N PHE A 250 4.02 -10.96 13.06
CA PHE A 250 3.81 -9.98 11.99
C PHE A 250 3.21 -8.67 12.51
N LYS A 251 2.16 -8.71 13.33
CA LYS A 251 1.59 -7.49 13.95
C LYS A 251 2.60 -6.78 14.87
N SER A 252 3.44 -7.55 15.58
CA SER A 252 4.50 -6.99 16.44
C SER A 252 5.61 -6.33 15.61
N VAL A 253 6.02 -6.94 14.51
CA VAL A 253 7.01 -6.39 13.57
C VAL A 253 6.45 -5.17 12.84
N GLU A 254 5.19 -5.21 12.40
CA GLU A 254 4.48 -4.10 11.79
C GLU A 254 4.42 -2.89 12.73
N LYS A 255 4.04 -3.11 13.99
CA LYS A 255 4.04 -2.06 15.00
C LYS A 255 5.43 -1.45 15.20
N LYS A 256 6.46 -2.28 15.36
CA LYS A 256 7.85 -1.80 15.48
C LYS A 256 8.30 -1.01 14.26
N MET A 257 7.91 -1.43 13.06
CA MET A 257 8.29 -0.75 11.83
C MET A 257 7.57 0.59 11.69
N ASN A 258 6.31 0.69 12.12
CA ASN A 258 5.57 1.95 12.20
C ASN A 258 6.16 2.91 13.25
N ASP A 259 6.55 2.39 14.43
CA ASP A 259 7.18 3.20 15.47
C ASP A 259 8.53 3.76 14.97
N MET A 260 9.34 2.93 14.30
CA MET A 260 10.60 3.37 13.67
C MET A 260 10.38 4.37 12.53
N LEU A 261 9.35 4.17 11.71
CA LEU A 261 9.01 5.10 10.62
C LEU A 261 8.67 6.47 11.19
N LYS A 262 7.85 6.51 12.25
CA LYS A 262 7.49 7.74 12.93
C LYS A 262 8.69 8.47 13.53
N GLU A 263 9.61 7.73 14.16
CA GLU A 263 10.87 8.32 14.68
C GLU A 263 11.73 8.92 13.56
N GLU A 264 11.87 8.22 12.43
CA GLU A 264 12.62 8.74 11.28
C GLU A 264 11.93 9.92 10.61
N GLU A 265 10.60 9.96 10.56
CA GLU A 265 9.83 11.13 10.10
C GLU A 265 10.05 12.36 11.00
N GLU A 266 10.00 12.19 12.33
CA GLU A 266 10.29 13.25 13.28
C GLU A 266 11.74 13.75 13.15
N ARG A 267 12.68 12.82 12.97
CA ARG A 267 14.10 13.13 12.73
C ARG A 267 14.31 13.90 11.43
N LEU A 268 13.60 13.51 10.37
CA LEU A 268 13.63 14.18 9.07
C LEU A 268 13.05 15.60 9.15
N GLN A 269 11.91 15.77 9.82
CA GLN A 269 11.30 17.09 10.06
C GLN A 269 12.25 18.01 10.83
N LEU A 270 12.90 17.48 11.88
CA LEU A 270 13.90 18.23 12.63
C LEU A 270 15.08 18.66 11.73
N ALA A 271 15.58 17.77 10.88
CA ALA A 271 16.64 18.08 9.93
C ALA A 271 16.22 19.17 8.91
N HIS A 272 15.01 19.07 8.35
CA HIS A 272 14.47 20.10 7.47
C HIS A 272 14.33 21.46 8.16
N SER A 273 13.88 21.49 9.42
CA SER A 273 13.80 22.74 10.19
C SER A 273 15.18 23.39 10.38
N LYS A 274 16.22 22.59 10.65
CA LYS A 274 17.61 23.07 10.77
C LYS A 274 18.17 23.55 9.44
N MET A 275 17.90 22.82 8.36
CA MET A 275 18.31 23.20 7.01
C MET A 275 17.68 24.53 6.59
N THR A 276 16.37 24.69 6.81
CA THR A 276 15.64 25.91 6.50
C THR A 276 16.20 27.11 7.28
N LYS A 277 16.51 26.93 8.57
CA LYS A 277 17.17 27.98 9.39
C LYS A 277 18.55 28.34 8.83
N SER A 278 19.33 27.35 8.42
CA SER A 278 20.67 27.56 7.84
C SER A 278 20.60 28.27 6.48
N GLN A 279 19.62 27.91 5.64
CA GLN A 279 19.38 28.59 4.36
C GLN A 279 18.95 30.05 4.57
N LYS A 280 18.05 30.33 5.52
CA LYS A 280 17.67 31.70 5.87
C LYS A 280 18.87 32.52 6.35
N LEU A 281 19.73 31.93 7.19
CA LEU A 281 20.96 32.58 7.65
C LEU A 281 21.91 32.87 6.48
N LEU A 282 22.11 31.90 5.58
CA LEU A 282 22.95 32.09 4.40
C LEU A 282 22.43 33.22 3.50
N LEU A 283 21.12 33.25 3.25
CA LEU A 283 20.49 34.32 2.46
C LEU A 283 20.67 35.69 3.13
N THR A 284 20.54 35.74 4.46
CA THR A 284 20.77 36.98 5.23
C THR A 284 22.21 37.46 5.11
N ILE A 285 23.19 36.55 5.21
CA ILE A 285 24.61 36.87 5.04
C ILE A 285 24.89 37.34 3.61
N GLN A 286 24.37 36.64 2.60
CA GLN A 286 24.54 37.00 1.19
C GLN A 286 23.98 38.40 0.91
N THR A 287 22.76 38.67 1.38
CA THR A 287 22.11 39.99 1.25
C THR A 287 22.92 41.07 1.98
N GLY A 288 23.45 40.76 3.17
CA GLY A 288 24.32 41.67 3.92
C GLY A 288 25.62 42.02 3.19
N ILE A 289 26.29 41.03 2.60
CA ILE A 289 27.50 41.21 1.80
C ILE A 289 27.19 42.02 0.54
N ASP A 290 26.09 41.72 -0.15
CA ASP A 290 25.66 42.45 -1.34
C ASP A 290 25.37 43.92 -1.02
N ASN A 291 24.66 44.19 0.08
CA ASN A 291 24.39 45.55 0.56
C ASN A 291 25.67 46.31 0.91
N LEU A 292 26.63 45.66 1.57
CA LEU A 292 27.92 46.27 1.89
C LEU A 292 28.71 46.58 0.62
N TYR A 293 28.77 45.63 -0.32
CA TYR A 293 29.43 45.79 -1.61
C TYR A 293 28.86 46.96 -2.40
N ILE A 294 27.53 47.08 -2.50
CA ILE A 294 26.87 48.20 -3.19
C ILE A 294 27.21 49.55 -2.55
N ARG A 295 27.33 49.63 -1.21
CA ARG A 295 27.73 50.89 -0.54
C ARG A 295 29.20 51.25 -0.80
N LEU A 296 30.07 50.26 -0.91
CA LEU A 296 31.52 50.46 -1.05
C LEU A 296 31.99 50.65 -2.50
N ILE A 297 31.21 50.19 -3.49
CA ILE A 297 31.60 50.27 -4.91
C ILE A 297 31.75 51.71 -5.40
N GLY A 298 31.01 52.66 -4.82
CA GLY A 298 31.01 54.08 -5.21
C GLY A 298 32.17 54.90 -4.66
N ILE A 299 33.05 54.30 -3.85
CA ILE A 299 34.16 55.02 -3.21
C ILE A 299 35.37 54.99 -4.17
N PRO A 300 35.96 56.12 -4.59
CA PRO A 300 37.14 56.11 -5.46
C PRO A 300 38.39 55.67 -4.67
N LEU A 301 39.16 54.71 -5.20
CA LEU A 301 40.47 54.30 -4.68
C LEU A 301 41.57 55.19 -5.32
N PRO A 302 42.74 55.41 -4.69
CA PRO A 302 43.83 56.17 -5.30
C PRO A 302 44.36 55.44 -6.52
N THR A 303 44.65 56.22 -7.55
CA THR A 303 44.86 55.93 -8.98
C THR A 303 46.01 54.97 -9.35
N GLY A 304 46.30 53.93 -8.56
CA GLY A 304 47.42 53.01 -8.78
C GLY A 304 47.12 51.51 -8.76
N GLN A 305 45.93 51.08 -8.33
CA GLN A 305 45.57 49.65 -8.31
C GLN A 305 44.52 49.37 -9.39
N LYS A 306 44.88 48.50 -10.35
CA LYS A 306 44.01 48.08 -11.46
C LYS A 306 42.65 47.62 -10.93
N GLU A 307 41.60 48.38 -11.25
CA GLU A 307 40.24 47.92 -11.07
C GLU A 307 39.97 46.78 -12.04
N ALA A 308 39.93 45.55 -11.52
CA ALA A 308 39.33 44.44 -12.24
C ALA A 308 37.83 44.74 -12.38
N VAL A 309 37.42 44.99 -13.62
CA VAL A 309 36.03 45.22 -14.03
C VAL A 309 35.11 44.20 -13.34
N PRO A 310 34.05 44.62 -12.62
CA PRO A 310 33.17 43.68 -11.95
C PRO A 310 32.28 43.01 -13.00
N SER A 311 32.54 41.73 -13.28
CA SER A 311 31.58 40.89 -14.00
C SER A 311 30.34 40.68 -13.14
N THR A 312 29.16 40.70 -13.78
CA THR A 312 27.80 40.69 -13.24
C THR A 312 27.42 39.48 -12.36
N THR A 313 28.31 38.53 -12.15
CA THR A 313 28.13 37.38 -11.23
C THR A 313 29.41 37.13 -10.42
N LEU A 314 29.76 38.06 -9.54
CA LEU A 314 30.90 37.90 -8.64
C LEU A 314 30.56 36.93 -7.50
N ASP A 315 31.43 35.94 -7.25
CA ASP A 315 31.31 34.98 -6.16
C ASP A 315 31.28 35.68 -4.77
N MET A 316 30.56 35.12 -3.80
CA MET A 316 30.30 35.76 -2.50
C MET A 316 31.60 36.03 -1.72
N TYR A 317 32.58 35.13 -1.81
CA TYR A 317 33.91 35.34 -1.24
C TYR A 317 34.68 36.47 -1.92
N SER A 318 34.50 36.63 -3.23
CA SER A 318 35.13 37.70 -4.00
C SER A 318 34.52 39.07 -3.66
N LYS A 319 33.19 39.16 -3.46
CA LYS A 319 32.53 40.38 -2.94
C LYS A 319 33.01 40.73 -1.54
N LEU A 320 33.17 39.73 -0.66
CA LEU A 320 33.64 39.95 0.70
C LEU A 320 35.10 40.44 0.73
N ALA A 321 35.99 39.82 -0.07
CA ALA A 321 37.38 40.25 -0.19
C ALA A 321 37.50 41.68 -0.77
N TYR A 322 36.64 42.04 -1.72
CA TYR A 322 36.54 43.41 -2.22
C TYR A 322 36.14 44.39 -1.12
N CYS A 323 35.13 44.04 -0.31
CA CYS A 323 34.70 44.86 0.83
C CYS A 323 35.81 45.01 1.87
N GLU A 324 36.53 43.94 2.19
CA GLU A 324 37.65 43.93 3.14
C GLU A 324 38.76 44.90 2.71
N GLY A 325 39.22 44.81 1.44
CA GLY A 325 40.25 45.71 0.93
C GLY A 325 39.83 47.19 0.95
N ARG A 326 38.57 47.48 0.59
CA ARG A 326 38.00 48.84 0.62
C ARG A 326 37.85 49.38 2.05
N LEU A 327 37.41 48.55 2.99
CA LEU A 327 37.27 48.94 4.40
C LEU A 327 38.62 49.18 5.07
N LEU A 328 39.64 48.37 4.78
CA LEU A 328 41.00 48.59 5.26
C LEU A 328 41.57 49.93 4.76
N TYR A 329 41.37 50.24 3.48
CA TYR A 329 41.75 51.54 2.91
C TYR A 329 41.02 52.72 3.59
N LEU A 330 39.71 52.59 3.85
CA LEU A 330 38.96 53.60 4.59
C LEU A 330 39.43 53.76 6.03
N ALA A 331 39.74 52.65 6.71
CA ALA A 331 40.24 52.67 8.08
C ALA A 331 41.60 53.37 8.16
N ASP A 332 42.52 53.07 7.24
CA ASP A 332 43.82 53.73 7.11
C ASP A 332 43.68 55.24 6.81
N ARG A 333 42.71 55.60 5.95
CA ARG A 333 42.36 57.00 5.71
C ARG A 333 41.81 57.73 6.93
N VAL A 334 40.95 57.07 7.72
CA VAL A 334 40.43 57.68 8.95
C VAL A 334 41.53 57.83 9.99
N GLN A 335 42.45 56.85 10.09
CA GLN A 335 43.60 56.90 11.00
C GLN A 335 44.56 58.05 10.63
N THR A 336 44.86 58.24 9.34
CA THR A 336 45.69 59.36 8.84
C THR A 336 45.00 60.71 8.94
N LEU A 337 43.67 60.77 8.81
CA LEU A 337 42.88 61.99 9.05
C LEU A 337 42.84 62.37 10.54
N ALA A 338 42.89 61.40 11.46
CA ALA A 338 43.00 61.68 12.89
C ALA A 338 44.31 62.40 13.27
N GLU A 339 45.41 62.17 12.54
CA GLU A 339 46.66 62.93 12.72
C GLU A 339 46.56 64.38 12.22
N THR A 340 45.64 64.66 11.29
CA THR A 340 45.33 66.03 10.83
C THR A 340 44.31 66.77 11.71
N GLU A 341 43.81 66.15 12.80
CA GLU A 341 42.89 66.81 13.75
C GLU A 341 43.50 68.02 14.44
N GLU A 342 44.83 68.11 14.61
CA GLU A 342 45.46 69.32 15.17
C GLU A 342 45.28 70.56 14.27
N VAL A 343 45.14 70.36 12.95
CA VAL A 343 44.91 71.46 12.00
C VAL A 343 43.41 71.79 11.95
N SER A 344 42.53 70.80 12.05
CA SER A 344 41.07 71.00 12.03
C SER A 344 40.53 71.60 13.33
N THR A 345 41.14 71.28 14.49
CA THR A 345 40.84 71.91 15.79
C THR A 345 41.22 73.39 15.78
N LYS A 346 42.40 73.75 15.25
CA LYS A 346 42.80 75.16 15.08
C LYS A 346 41.84 75.94 14.16
N VAL A 347 41.41 75.34 13.06
CA VAL A 347 40.43 75.97 12.16
C VAL A 347 39.05 76.08 12.81
N ARG A 348 38.63 75.07 13.58
CA ARG A 348 37.39 75.08 14.37
C ARG A 348 37.41 76.18 15.43
N ASP A 349 38.49 76.29 16.20
CA ASP A 349 38.65 77.31 17.25
C ASP A 349 38.67 78.73 16.65
N VAL A 350 39.28 78.91 15.48
CA VAL A 350 39.26 80.19 14.74
C VAL A 350 37.87 80.52 14.21
N LEU A 351 37.14 79.54 13.67
CA LEU A 351 35.77 79.72 13.19
C LEU A 351 34.80 79.98 14.35
N GLU A 352 34.92 79.26 15.47
CA GLU A 352 34.12 79.46 16.69
C GLU A 352 34.40 80.84 17.33
N SER A 353 35.66 81.26 17.34
CA SER A 353 36.05 82.61 17.77
C SER A 353 35.56 83.71 16.82
N SER A 354 35.45 83.43 15.52
CA SER A 354 34.95 84.37 14.52
C SER A 354 33.42 84.52 14.56
N THR A 355 32.69 83.43 14.77
CA THR A 355 31.23 83.39 14.87
C THR A 355 30.70 84.00 16.16
N LEU A 356 31.48 83.96 17.25
CA LEU A 356 31.20 84.70 18.49
C LEU A 356 31.31 86.23 18.32
N ARG A 357 32.04 86.71 17.31
CA ARG A 357 32.19 88.15 17.01
C ARG A 357 31.16 88.67 16.02
N GLU A 358 30.36 87.80 15.43
CA GLU A 358 29.42 88.12 14.36
C GLU A 358 28.03 88.48 14.92
N LYS A 359 27.66 89.77 14.84
CA LYS A 359 26.45 90.34 15.46
C LYS A 359 25.13 90.00 14.74
N GLN A 360 25.19 89.26 13.63
CA GLN A 360 24.02 88.89 12.81
C GLN A 360 23.57 87.43 12.97
N ASN A 361 24.02 86.72 14.01
CA ASN A 361 23.51 85.38 14.31
C ASN A 361 22.07 85.46 14.86
N THR A 362 21.09 85.59 13.97
CA THR A 362 19.67 85.43 14.26
C THR A 362 19.40 83.97 14.61
N ARG A 363 19.11 83.76 15.89
CA ARG A 363 18.62 82.52 16.50
C ARG A 363 17.48 81.93 15.66
N ILE A 364 17.76 80.88 14.89
CA ILE A 364 16.72 80.10 14.21
C ILE A 364 16.01 79.31 15.32
N SER A 365 14.76 79.64 15.62
CA SER A 365 13.91 78.80 16.46
C SER A 365 13.45 77.61 15.62
N PHE A 366 13.81 76.41 16.04
CA PHE A 366 13.19 75.19 15.52
C PHE A 366 11.78 75.11 16.10
N GLU A 367 10.77 75.34 15.28
CA GLU A 367 9.42 74.84 15.55
C GLU A 367 9.51 73.32 15.54
N GLU A 368 9.00 72.69 16.61
CA GLU A 368 8.87 71.24 16.74
C GLU A 368 8.10 70.73 15.53
N THR A 369 8.84 70.23 14.54
CA THR A 369 8.30 69.63 13.34
C THR A 369 7.56 68.38 13.81
N GLU A 370 6.23 68.40 13.67
CA GLU A 370 5.39 67.23 13.83
C GLU A 370 6.07 66.04 13.15
N GLU A 371 6.20 64.94 13.90
CA GLU A 371 6.82 63.71 13.44
C GLU A 371 6.31 63.37 12.04
N ASP A 372 7.16 63.56 11.03
CA ASP A 372 6.93 63.03 9.69
C ASP A 372 6.74 61.52 9.84
N VAL A 373 5.47 61.13 9.75
CA VAL A 373 5.01 59.76 9.75
C VAL A 373 5.63 59.11 8.52
N ILE A 374 6.74 58.40 8.71
CA ILE A 374 7.25 57.48 7.72
C ILE A 374 6.17 56.42 7.54
N GLU A 375 5.48 56.52 6.41
CA GLU A 375 4.43 55.66 5.92
C GLU A 375 4.91 54.20 5.95
N THR A 376 4.58 53.52 7.04
CA THR A 376 4.99 52.14 7.26
C THR A 376 4.08 51.26 6.40
N PHE A 377 4.68 50.62 5.40
CA PHE A 377 4.13 49.60 4.53
C PHE A 377 2.92 48.85 5.12
N GLN A 378 1.76 49.04 4.51
CA GLN A 378 0.55 48.26 4.78
C GLN A 378 0.80 46.79 4.39
N PHE A 379 0.99 45.93 5.38
CA PHE A 379 0.69 44.51 5.25
C PHE A 379 -0.72 44.29 5.77
N ALA A 380 -1.62 43.95 4.85
CA ALA A 380 -2.95 43.47 5.20
C ALA A 380 -2.84 42.07 5.86
N ASP A 381 -3.71 41.87 6.85
CA ASP A 381 -4.09 40.59 7.46
C ASP A 381 -3.02 39.84 8.26
N VAL A 382 -2.83 40.28 9.52
CA VAL A 382 -2.45 39.38 10.61
C VAL A 382 -3.37 39.66 11.79
N ASP A 383 -4.19 38.67 12.12
CA ASP A 383 -5.02 38.62 13.32
C ASP A 383 -4.29 39.23 14.52
N HIS A 384 -4.79 40.36 15.01
CA HIS A 384 -4.32 40.94 16.26
C HIS A 384 -4.73 40.04 17.41
N SER A 385 -3.92 39.01 17.68
CA SER A 385 -3.93 38.29 18.93
C SER A 385 -3.82 39.32 20.06
N TYR A 386 -4.85 39.40 20.90
CA TYR A 386 -4.95 40.30 22.05
C TYR A 386 -3.59 40.51 22.74
N VAL A 387 -3.05 41.73 22.63
CA VAL A 387 -1.82 42.14 23.35
C VAL A 387 -2.26 42.93 24.58
N PRO A 388 -2.12 42.38 25.80
CA PRO A 388 -2.54 43.07 27.01
C PRO A 388 -1.74 44.37 27.19
N SER A 389 -2.44 45.47 27.47
CA SER A 389 -1.79 46.74 27.77
C SER A 389 -0.93 46.63 29.04
N ARG A 390 0.07 47.50 29.18
CA ARG A 390 0.91 47.59 30.39
C ARG A 390 0.10 47.69 31.69
N ALA A 391 -1.07 48.34 31.64
CA ALA A 391 -1.99 48.45 32.78
C ALA A 391 -2.69 47.11 33.09
N GLU A 392 -3.03 46.35 32.06
CA GLU A 392 -3.63 45.02 32.16
C GLU A 392 -2.67 44.02 32.82
N ILE A 393 -1.40 44.03 32.37
CA ILE A 393 -0.32 43.19 32.91
C ILE A 393 -0.09 43.51 34.40
N LYS A 394 -0.08 44.80 34.78
CA LYS A 394 0.01 45.20 36.19
C LYS A 394 -1.18 44.69 37.01
N ARG A 395 -2.41 44.79 36.49
CA ARG A 395 -3.63 44.28 37.17
C ARG A 395 -3.57 42.77 37.37
N GLN A 396 -3.13 42.01 36.37
CA GLN A 396 -2.95 40.55 36.51
C GLN A 396 -1.85 40.19 37.51
N GLY A 397 -0.72 40.88 37.48
CA GLY A 397 0.36 40.68 38.45
C GLY A 397 -0.08 40.93 39.89
N GLN A 398 -0.88 41.97 40.12
CA GLN A 398 -1.40 42.27 41.46
C GLN A 398 -2.38 41.21 41.96
N ARG A 399 -3.28 40.70 41.09
CA ARG A 399 -4.19 39.59 41.45
C ARG A 399 -3.42 38.32 41.84
N LEU A 400 -2.36 37.97 41.11
CA LEU A 400 -1.53 36.81 41.40
C LEU A 400 -0.82 36.93 42.76
N MET A 401 -0.35 38.13 43.13
CA MET A 401 0.25 38.36 44.44
C MET A 401 -0.78 38.25 45.58
N GLU A 402 -1.98 38.81 45.39
CA GLU A 402 -3.06 38.74 46.39
C GLU A 402 -3.58 37.32 46.61
N GLU A 403 -3.65 36.52 45.53
CA GLU A 403 -4.09 35.12 45.58
C GLU A 403 -3.07 34.23 46.33
N LYS A 404 -1.77 34.48 46.14
CA LYS A 404 -0.68 33.79 46.86
C LYS A 404 -0.61 34.16 48.35
N LEU A 405 -0.97 35.38 48.72
CA LEU A 405 -0.98 35.83 50.12
C LEU A 405 -2.20 35.33 50.92
N LYS A 406 -3.33 35.00 50.28
CA LYS A 406 -4.54 34.51 50.96
C LYS A 406 -4.49 33.03 51.38
N VAL A 407 -3.61 32.21 50.80
CA VAL A 407 -3.51 30.76 51.10
C VAL A 407 -2.76 30.46 52.42
N ALA A 408 -2.11 31.46 53.04
CA ALA A 408 -1.29 31.27 54.25
C ALA A 408 -2.03 31.47 55.60
N LYS A 409 -3.35 31.31 55.68
CA LYS A 409 -4.07 31.24 56.97
C LYS A 409 -4.52 29.81 57.27
N LYS A 410 -3.70 29.12 58.09
CA LYS A 410 -3.93 27.80 58.70
C LYS A 410 -5.35 27.63 59.25
N LYS A 411 -6.02 26.51 58.94
CA LYS A 411 -7.06 25.93 59.81
C LYS A 411 -6.39 25.15 60.95
N LYS A 412 -6.63 25.58 62.19
CA LYS A 412 -6.43 24.80 63.41
C LYS A 412 -7.73 24.04 63.73
N LYS A 413 -7.70 22.71 63.65
CA LYS A 413 -8.19 21.75 64.66
C LYS A 413 -7.99 20.35 64.13
#